data_AF-A0A8C9MY38-F1
#
_entry.id   AF-A0A8C9MY38-F1
#
_cell.length_a   1.000
_cell.length_b   1.000
_cell.length_c   1.000
_cell.angle_alpha   90.00
_cell.angle_beta   90.00
_cell.angle_gamma   90.00
#
_symmetry.space_group_name_H-M   'P 1'
#
loop_
_entity.id
_entity.type
_entity.pdbx_description
1 polymer ?
#
loop_
_entity_poly.entity_id
_entity_poly.type
_entity_poly.pdbx_seq_one_letter_code
_entity_poly.pdbx_strand_id
1 'polypeptide(L)'
;MQLLAGVLTRLFPSPPPSLPATLGALEFSLLYDQDNSSLHCTLIKAKGLKPMDSNGLADPYVKLHLLPGASKSNKLRTKTLRNTRNPVWNETLVYHGITDEDMQRKTLRISVCDEDKFGHNEFIGETRVALKKLKANQKKNFNICLERVIPTKRAGTTGASRGMALYEEEVDRGGDVEERGKILVSLMYSTQQGGLIVGIVRCVHLAAMDANGYSDPFVKL
;
A
#
# COMPACT_ATOMS: atom_id res chain seq x y z
N MET A 1 64.02 -2.56 -7.94
CA MET A 1 63.06 -3.47 -7.27
C MET A 1 61.70 -2.78 -7.18
N GLN A 2 61.05 -2.55 -8.33
CA GLN A 2 59.73 -1.91 -8.44
C GLN A 2 59.23 -2.13 -9.85
N LEU A 3 58.50 -3.23 -10.08
CA LEU A 3 57.73 -3.47 -11.31
C LEU A 3 56.84 -4.71 -11.19
N LEU A 4 56.08 -4.87 -10.10
CA LEU A 4 55.08 -5.94 -9.97
C LEU A 4 53.89 -5.54 -9.07
N ALA A 5 53.21 -4.44 -9.37
CA ALA A 5 51.97 -4.08 -8.68
C ALA A 5 50.80 -3.68 -9.61
N GLY A 6 50.96 -3.83 -10.94
CA GLY A 6 50.04 -3.25 -11.91
C GLY A 6 49.05 -4.17 -12.63
N VAL A 7 49.10 -5.49 -12.42
CA VAL A 7 48.41 -6.44 -13.35
C VAL A 7 47.37 -7.36 -12.68
N LEU A 8 47.20 -7.33 -11.35
CA LEU A 8 46.26 -8.25 -10.65
C LEU A 8 44.87 -7.68 -10.33
N THR A 9 44.52 -6.47 -10.77
CA THR A 9 43.18 -5.89 -10.53
C THR A 9 42.17 -6.10 -11.68
N ARG A 10 42.51 -6.89 -12.72
CA ARG A 10 41.65 -7.05 -13.91
C ARG A 10 40.98 -8.42 -14.12
N LEU A 11 40.83 -9.24 -13.08
CA LEU A 11 40.18 -10.57 -13.22
C LEU A 11 38.93 -10.79 -12.37
N PHE A 12 38.42 -9.77 -11.67
CA PHE A 12 37.07 -9.85 -11.11
C PHE A 12 36.14 -8.96 -11.95
N PRO A 13 35.11 -9.53 -12.61
CA PRO A 13 34.07 -8.69 -13.15
C PRO A 13 33.53 -7.83 -12.01
N SER A 14 33.50 -6.52 -12.20
CA SER A 14 32.77 -5.62 -11.31
C SER A 14 31.39 -6.23 -11.07
N PRO A 15 30.91 -6.35 -9.81
CA PRO A 15 29.58 -6.87 -9.57
C PRO A 15 28.61 -6.12 -10.47
N PRO A 16 27.69 -6.82 -11.15
CA PRO A 16 26.73 -6.17 -12.03
C PRO A 16 26.05 -5.04 -11.25
N PRO A 17 25.75 -3.89 -11.89
CA PRO A 17 25.01 -2.82 -11.24
C PRO A 17 23.79 -3.46 -10.58
N SER A 18 23.70 -3.34 -9.25
CA SER A 18 22.67 -3.98 -8.44
C SER A 18 21.34 -3.76 -9.15
N LEU A 19 20.70 -4.85 -9.60
CA LEU A 19 19.36 -4.81 -10.17
C LEU A 19 18.51 -3.88 -9.31
N PRO A 20 17.67 -3.00 -9.91
CA PRO A 20 16.88 -2.02 -9.17
C PRO A 20 16.27 -2.72 -7.96
N ALA A 21 16.56 -2.21 -6.76
CA ALA A 21 16.30 -2.90 -5.50
C ALA A 21 14.85 -3.41 -5.48
N THR A 22 14.69 -4.71 -5.70
CA THR A 22 13.36 -5.31 -5.82
C THR A 22 12.73 -5.31 -4.43
N LEU A 23 11.42 -5.09 -4.35
CA LEU A 23 10.71 -5.12 -3.07
C LEU A 23 10.47 -6.57 -2.59
N GLY A 24 10.92 -7.55 -3.36
CA GLY A 24 10.65 -8.97 -3.21
C GLY A 24 9.59 -9.48 -4.18
N ALA A 25 9.35 -10.79 -4.15
CA ALA A 25 8.29 -11.46 -4.89
C ALA A 25 7.34 -12.18 -3.93
N LEU A 26 6.05 -12.22 -4.27
CA LEU A 26 4.99 -12.85 -3.49
C LEU A 26 4.34 -13.98 -4.29
N GLU A 27 4.25 -15.16 -3.67
CA GLU A 27 3.56 -16.33 -4.18
C GLU A 27 2.24 -16.54 -3.43
N PHE A 28 1.14 -16.59 -4.17
CA PHE A 28 -0.20 -16.75 -3.62
C PHE A 28 -1.14 -17.37 -4.65
N SER A 29 -2.32 -17.78 -4.20
CA SER A 29 -3.37 -18.27 -5.11
C SER A 29 -4.73 -17.72 -4.73
N LEU A 30 -5.57 -17.51 -5.75
CA LEU A 30 -6.96 -17.07 -5.58
C LEU A 30 -7.92 -18.13 -6.10
N LEU A 31 -9.03 -18.31 -5.39
CA LEU A 31 -10.16 -19.14 -5.80
C LEU A 31 -11.45 -18.41 -5.45
N TYR A 32 -12.29 -18.16 -6.45
CA TYR A 32 -13.67 -17.74 -6.23
C TYR A 32 -14.54 -18.99 -6.18
N ASP A 33 -15.00 -19.33 -4.99
CA ASP A 33 -15.99 -20.38 -4.76
C ASP A 33 -17.37 -19.74 -4.90
N GLN A 34 -17.97 -19.95 -6.08
CA GLN A 34 -19.24 -19.32 -6.44
C GLN A 34 -20.40 -19.89 -5.62
N ASP A 35 -20.37 -21.18 -5.33
CA ASP A 35 -21.42 -21.88 -4.60
C ASP A 35 -21.55 -21.34 -3.16
N ASN A 36 -20.42 -21.02 -2.53
CA ASN A 36 -20.37 -20.41 -1.20
C ASN A 36 -20.24 -18.88 -1.21
N SER A 37 -20.30 -18.25 -2.39
CA SER A 37 -20.11 -16.80 -2.57
C SER A 37 -18.88 -16.29 -1.81
N SER A 38 -17.73 -16.95 -1.98
CA SER A 38 -16.53 -16.65 -1.20
C SER A 38 -15.26 -16.55 -2.05
N LEU A 39 -14.39 -15.59 -1.70
CA LEU A 39 -13.09 -15.41 -2.33
C LEU A 39 -12.00 -15.87 -1.36
N HIS A 40 -11.33 -16.95 -1.72
CA HIS A 40 -10.23 -17.53 -0.98
C HIS A 40 -8.91 -16.99 -1.52
N CYS A 41 -8.10 -16.41 -0.63
CA CYS A 41 -6.74 -15.98 -0.93
C CYS A 41 -5.76 -16.77 -0.06
N THR A 42 -5.04 -17.70 -0.67
CA THR A 42 -3.99 -18.46 0.03
C THR A 42 -2.64 -17.80 -0.19
N LEU A 43 -2.07 -17.26 0.87
CA LEU A 43 -0.75 -16.64 0.90
C LEU A 43 0.28 -17.73 1.21
N ILE A 44 1.13 -18.04 0.22
CA ILE A 44 2.06 -19.17 0.31
C ILE A 44 3.36 -18.69 0.94
N LYS A 45 4.10 -17.83 0.23
CA LYS A 45 5.40 -17.31 0.68
C LYS A 45 5.79 -16.02 -0.03
N ALA A 46 6.74 -15.30 0.52
CA ALA A 46 7.48 -14.27 -0.21
C ALA A 46 8.96 -14.62 -0.28
N LYS A 47 9.67 -14.05 -1.24
CA LYS A 47 11.11 -14.23 -1.44
C LYS A 47 11.81 -12.90 -1.63
N GLY A 48 12.93 -12.73 -0.94
CA GLY A 48 13.82 -11.58 -1.11
C GLY A 48 13.17 -10.24 -0.82
N LEU A 49 12.30 -10.16 0.20
CA LEU A 49 11.67 -8.91 0.61
C LEU A 49 12.72 -7.82 0.86
N LYS A 50 12.38 -6.55 0.64
CA LYS A 50 13.26 -5.44 1.00
C LYS A 50 13.58 -5.49 2.51
N PRO A 51 14.85 -5.31 2.94
CA PRO A 51 15.16 -5.10 4.35
C PRO A 51 14.48 -3.83 4.86
N MET A 52 13.86 -3.94 6.03
CA MET A 52 13.15 -2.84 6.69
C MET A 52 13.77 -2.53 8.05
N ASP A 53 14.27 -3.58 8.73
CA ASP A 53 14.96 -3.48 10.00
C ASP A 53 16.46 -3.18 9.88
N SER A 54 17.04 -2.62 10.94
CA SER A 54 18.48 -2.35 11.08
C SER A 54 19.35 -3.62 11.06
N ASN A 55 18.77 -4.77 11.42
CA ASN A 55 19.43 -6.09 11.33
C ASN A 55 19.47 -6.63 9.88
N GLY A 56 18.93 -5.89 8.91
CA GLY A 56 18.86 -6.30 7.52
C GLY A 56 17.76 -7.32 7.20
N LEU A 57 16.80 -7.52 8.11
CA LEU A 57 15.63 -8.40 7.99
C LEU A 57 14.33 -7.57 7.95
N ALA A 58 13.22 -8.24 8.27
CA ALA A 58 11.86 -7.70 8.35
C ALA A 58 11.02 -8.65 9.23
N ASP A 59 9.91 -8.15 9.76
CA ASP A 59 8.82 -8.85 10.41
C ASP A 59 7.56 -8.85 9.50
N PRO A 60 7.57 -9.58 8.36
CA PRO A 60 6.54 -9.43 7.34
C PRO A 60 5.19 -10.08 7.68
N TYR A 61 4.13 -9.39 7.25
CA TYR A 61 2.75 -9.88 7.18
C TYR A 61 2.03 -9.33 5.93
N VAL A 62 0.94 -9.98 5.53
CA VAL A 62 0.15 -9.57 4.36
C VAL A 62 -1.21 -9.02 4.79
N LYS A 63 -1.62 -7.89 4.19
CA LYS A 63 -2.96 -7.31 4.32
C LYS A 63 -3.73 -7.45 3.01
N LEU A 64 -4.99 -7.83 3.09
CA LEU A 64 -5.92 -7.87 1.97
C LEU A 64 -6.93 -6.72 2.06
N HIS A 65 -7.24 -6.12 0.92
CA HIS A 65 -8.29 -5.14 0.77
C HIS A 65 -9.04 -5.34 -0.55
N LEU A 66 -10.37 -5.33 -0.52
CA LEU A 66 -11.20 -5.26 -1.71
C LEU A 66 -11.50 -3.81 -2.06
N LEU A 67 -11.25 -3.42 -3.30
CA LEU A 67 -11.45 -2.07 -3.82
C LEU A 67 -12.45 -2.08 -4.99
N PRO A 68 -13.37 -1.11 -5.13
CA PRO A 68 -13.69 -0.07 -4.15
C PRO A 68 -14.43 -0.64 -2.92
N GLY A 69 -14.53 0.16 -1.85
CA GLY A 69 -15.24 -0.22 -0.61
C GLY A 69 -14.36 -0.90 0.45
N ALA A 70 -13.05 -0.60 0.48
CA ALA A 70 -12.18 -1.09 1.53
C ALA A 70 -12.45 -0.35 2.86
N SER A 71 -13.29 -0.94 3.72
CA SER A 71 -13.47 -0.49 5.11
C SER A 71 -12.51 -1.19 6.06
N LYS A 72 -12.23 -0.59 7.23
CA LYS A 72 -11.46 -1.21 8.33
C LYS A 72 -12.09 -2.53 8.80
N SER A 73 -13.41 -2.67 8.75
CA SER A 73 -14.11 -3.89 9.18
C SER A 73 -13.86 -5.09 8.26
N ASN A 74 -13.47 -4.86 7.01
CA ASN A 74 -13.31 -5.90 5.99
C ASN A 74 -11.84 -6.12 5.63
N LYS A 75 -10.91 -5.84 6.55
CA LYS A 75 -9.49 -6.10 6.34
C LYS A 75 -9.14 -7.48 6.87
N LEU A 76 -8.57 -8.32 6.01
CA LEU A 76 -7.99 -9.58 6.43
C LEU A 76 -6.46 -9.41 6.47
N ARG A 77 -5.82 -10.06 7.43
CA ARG A 77 -4.35 -10.08 7.52
C ARG A 77 -3.85 -11.45 7.93
N THR A 78 -2.65 -11.79 7.50
CA THR A 78 -1.94 -12.99 7.96
C THR A 78 -1.33 -12.77 9.33
N LYS A 79 -0.80 -13.85 9.91
CA LYS A 79 0.19 -13.75 10.99
C LYS A 79 1.45 -13.03 10.52
N THR A 80 2.10 -12.37 11.47
CA THR A 80 3.44 -11.80 11.31
C THR A 80 4.48 -12.89 11.52
N LEU A 81 5.42 -13.02 10.58
CA LEU A 81 6.57 -13.90 10.73
C LEU A 81 7.80 -13.05 10.98
N ARG A 82 8.51 -13.29 12.09
CA ARG A 82 9.57 -12.40 12.54
C ARG A 82 10.93 -12.69 11.91
N ASN A 83 11.76 -11.67 11.77
CA ASN A 83 13.16 -11.73 11.39
C ASN A 83 13.40 -12.55 10.11
N THR A 84 12.63 -12.30 9.06
CA THR A 84 12.77 -13.03 7.80
C THR A 84 12.43 -12.19 6.57
N ARG A 85 13.22 -12.39 5.52
CA ARG A 85 12.97 -11.83 4.18
C ARG A 85 12.35 -12.86 3.22
N ASN A 86 12.17 -14.08 3.70
CA ASN A 86 11.61 -15.20 2.94
C ASN A 86 10.50 -15.90 3.75
N PRO A 87 9.46 -15.16 4.17
CA PRO A 87 8.38 -15.73 4.97
C PRO A 87 7.62 -16.82 4.20
N VAL A 88 7.17 -17.85 4.91
CA VAL A 88 6.28 -18.91 4.40
C VAL A 88 5.06 -18.94 5.31
N TRP A 89 3.96 -18.34 4.86
CA TRP A 89 2.73 -18.23 5.67
C TRP A 89 1.86 -19.48 5.56
N ASN A 90 1.67 -20.00 4.34
CA ASN A 90 0.69 -21.06 4.03
C ASN A 90 -0.68 -20.80 4.69
N GLU A 91 -1.14 -19.56 4.62
CA GLU A 91 -2.33 -19.08 5.33
C GLU A 91 -3.41 -18.68 4.31
N THR A 92 -4.64 -19.17 4.51
CA THR A 92 -5.79 -18.80 3.66
C THR A 92 -6.66 -17.79 4.37
N LEU A 93 -6.86 -16.64 3.73
CA LEU A 93 -7.77 -15.59 4.15
C LEU A 93 -8.99 -15.60 3.23
N VAL A 94 -10.19 -15.60 3.81
CA VAL A 94 -11.45 -15.78 3.07
C VAL A 94 -12.34 -14.57 3.24
N TYR A 95 -12.77 -13.99 2.11
CA TYR A 95 -13.90 -13.07 2.07
C TYR A 95 -15.18 -13.85 1.78
N HIS A 96 -16.20 -13.67 2.61
CA HIS A 96 -17.54 -14.24 2.40
C HIS A 96 -18.50 -13.19 1.82
N GLY A 97 -19.58 -13.64 1.18
CA GLY A 97 -20.60 -12.76 0.61
C GLY A 97 -20.13 -12.01 -0.65
N ILE A 98 -19.18 -12.56 -1.39
CA ILE A 98 -18.69 -11.99 -2.66
C ILE A 98 -19.66 -12.33 -3.77
N THR A 99 -20.34 -11.31 -4.28
CA THR A 99 -21.33 -11.42 -5.34
C THR A 99 -20.69 -11.47 -6.73
N ASP A 100 -21.45 -11.90 -7.74
CA ASP A 100 -21.01 -11.83 -9.14
C ASP A 100 -20.74 -10.38 -9.59
N GLU A 101 -21.48 -9.40 -9.08
CA GLU A 101 -21.22 -7.98 -9.36
C GLU A 101 -19.87 -7.53 -8.77
N ASP A 102 -19.56 -7.96 -7.55
CA ASP A 102 -18.26 -7.71 -6.94
C ASP A 102 -17.12 -8.31 -7.76
N MET A 103 -17.32 -9.51 -8.30
CA MET A 103 -16.35 -10.15 -9.19
C MET A 103 -16.10 -9.31 -10.46
N GLN A 104 -17.11 -8.61 -11.00
CA GLN A 104 -16.93 -7.76 -12.17
C GLN A 104 -16.24 -6.41 -11.86
N ARG A 105 -16.53 -5.84 -10.69
CA ARG A 105 -16.14 -4.45 -10.37
C ARG A 105 -14.92 -4.34 -9.46
N LYS A 106 -14.69 -5.31 -8.58
CA LYS A 106 -13.68 -5.18 -7.53
C LYS A 106 -12.29 -5.65 -7.95
N THR A 107 -11.31 -5.13 -7.22
CA THR A 107 -9.89 -5.47 -7.29
C THR A 107 -9.42 -5.86 -5.90
N LEU A 108 -8.81 -7.03 -5.78
CA LEU A 108 -8.10 -7.44 -4.57
C LEU A 108 -6.72 -6.78 -4.56
N ARG A 109 -6.46 -5.94 -3.55
CA ARG A 109 -5.14 -5.40 -3.24
C ARG A 109 -4.50 -6.25 -2.14
N ILE A 110 -3.29 -6.72 -2.42
CA ILE A 110 -2.49 -7.59 -1.56
C ILE A 110 -1.23 -6.83 -1.19
N SER A 111 -1.14 -6.34 0.05
CA SER A 111 -0.04 -5.49 0.51
C SER A 111 0.82 -6.27 1.52
N VAL A 112 2.12 -6.29 1.29
CA VAL A 112 3.11 -6.81 2.25
C VAL A 112 3.60 -5.64 3.09
N CYS A 113 3.53 -5.81 4.40
CA CYS A 113 3.95 -4.82 5.39
C CYS A 113 4.92 -5.46 6.38
N ASP A 114 5.67 -4.61 7.03
CA ASP A 114 6.58 -4.90 8.13
C ASP A 114 5.92 -4.50 9.46
N GLU A 115 5.97 -5.34 10.49
CA GLU A 115 5.40 -5.03 11.81
C GLU A 115 6.50 -4.67 12.80
N ASP A 116 6.67 -3.38 13.06
CA ASP A 116 7.60 -2.87 14.05
C ASP A 116 7.03 -2.93 15.47
N LYS A 117 7.76 -3.52 16.41
CA LYS A 117 7.34 -3.59 17.82
C LYS A 117 7.26 -2.24 18.53
N PHE A 118 8.03 -1.26 18.07
CA PHE A 118 8.18 0.04 18.73
C PHE A 118 8.05 1.22 17.75
N GLY A 119 7.51 0.97 16.55
CA GLY A 119 7.41 1.94 15.46
C GLY A 119 6.08 1.87 14.70
N HIS A 120 6.02 2.55 13.55
CA HIS A 120 4.87 2.48 12.64
C HIS A 120 5.10 1.37 11.63
N ASN A 121 4.16 0.41 11.53
CA ASN A 121 4.22 -0.66 10.54
C ASN A 121 4.54 -0.13 9.13
N GLU A 122 5.68 -0.52 8.58
CA GLU A 122 6.17 0.03 7.32
C GLU A 122 5.64 -0.77 6.12
N PHE A 123 5.28 -0.08 5.04
CA PHE A 123 4.85 -0.72 3.81
C PHE A 123 6.07 -1.20 3.00
N ILE A 124 6.07 -2.48 2.60
CA ILE A 124 7.14 -3.05 1.78
C ILE A 124 6.78 -2.93 0.29
N GLY A 125 5.62 -3.45 -0.09
CA GLY A 125 5.20 -3.52 -1.49
C GLY A 125 3.82 -4.15 -1.65
N GLU A 126 3.20 -4.01 -2.82
CA GLU A 126 1.88 -4.58 -3.10
C GLU A 126 1.76 -5.17 -4.51
N THR A 127 0.70 -5.94 -4.70
CA THR A 127 0.18 -6.31 -6.01
C THR A 127 -1.35 -6.22 -6.02
N ARG A 128 -1.95 -6.13 -7.21
CA ARG A 128 -3.39 -5.99 -7.39
C ARG A 128 -3.92 -6.97 -8.43
N VAL A 129 -5.03 -7.62 -8.12
CA VAL A 129 -5.72 -8.55 -9.02
C VAL A 129 -7.16 -8.11 -9.19
N ALA A 130 -7.51 -7.66 -10.39
CA ALA A 130 -8.91 -7.42 -10.76
C ALA A 130 -9.67 -8.75 -10.74
N LEU A 131 -10.77 -8.82 -9.98
CA LEU A 131 -11.48 -10.08 -9.74
C LEU A 131 -12.09 -10.67 -11.02
N LYS A 132 -12.46 -9.83 -11.98
CA LYS A 132 -12.96 -10.23 -13.31
C LYS A 132 -12.00 -11.11 -14.12
N LYS A 133 -10.72 -11.19 -13.72
CA LYS A 133 -9.70 -12.05 -14.33
C LYS A 133 -9.68 -13.47 -13.75
N LEU A 134 -10.52 -13.75 -12.76
CA LEU A 134 -10.71 -15.06 -12.15
C LEU A 134 -11.91 -15.75 -12.81
N LYS A 135 -11.84 -17.08 -12.91
CA LYS A 135 -12.98 -17.91 -13.30
C LYS A 135 -13.55 -18.56 -12.05
N ALA A 136 -14.87 -18.68 -11.99
CA ALA A 136 -15.55 -19.37 -10.90
C ALA A 136 -15.02 -20.80 -10.75
N ASN A 137 -14.86 -21.23 -9.49
CA ASN A 137 -14.44 -22.57 -9.07
C ASN A 137 -13.10 -23.04 -9.69
N GLN A 138 -12.28 -22.11 -10.19
CA GLN A 138 -10.96 -22.39 -10.73
C GLN A 138 -9.88 -21.66 -9.93
N LYS A 139 -9.02 -22.44 -9.27
CA LYS A 139 -7.86 -21.91 -8.55
C LYS A 139 -6.85 -21.33 -9.54
N LYS A 140 -6.38 -20.10 -9.27
CA LYS A 140 -5.35 -19.42 -10.04
C LYS A 140 -4.15 -19.11 -9.17
N ASN A 141 -2.97 -19.56 -9.58
CA ASN A 141 -1.71 -19.32 -8.88
C ASN A 141 -0.98 -18.11 -9.44
N PHE A 142 -0.31 -17.37 -8.57
CA PHE A 142 0.43 -16.15 -8.88
C PHE A 142 1.81 -16.18 -8.23
N ASN A 143 2.81 -15.68 -8.95
CA ASN A 143 4.14 -15.38 -8.43
C ASN A 143 4.57 -14.05 -9.06
N ILE A 144 4.44 -12.96 -8.30
CA ILE A 144 4.52 -11.59 -8.81
C ILE A 144 5.54 -10.79 -8.00
N CYS A 145 6.32 -9.95 -8.68
CA CYS A 145 7.19 -8.97 -8.03
C CYS A 145 6.35 -7.86 -7.37
N LEU A 146 6.71 -7.48 -6.14
CA LEU A 146 6.01 -6.45 -5.40
C LEU A 146 6.35 -5.05 -5.95
N GLU A 147 5.37 -4.17 -5.96
CA GLU A 147 5.49 -2.78 -6.43
C GLU A 147 5.28 -1.78 -5.30
N ARG A 148 5.92 -0.60 -5.41
CA ARG A 148 6.02 0.37 -4.32
C ARG A 148 4.72 1.11 -4.05
N VAL A 149 3.93 1.32 -5.10
CA VAL A 149 2.50 1.68 -5.16
C VAL A 149 2.23 1.63 -6.68
N ILE A 150 1.28 0.82 -7.15
CA ILE A 150 0.85 0.93 -8.55
C ILE A 150 0.10 2.26 -8.66
N PRO A 151 0.58 3.26 -9.42
CA PRO A 151 -0.25 4.41 -9.74
C PRO A 151 -1.48 3.87 -10.45
N THR A 152 -2.67 4.10 -9.89
CA THR A 152 -3.88 4.01 -10.70
C THR A 152 -3.64 4.99 -11.84
N LYS A 153 -3.39 4.50 -13.06
CA LYS A 153 -3.15 5.39 -14.20
C LYS A 153 -4.34 6.35 -14.32
N ARG A 154 -4.17 7.59 -13.87
CA ARG A 154 -4.68 8.77 -14.56
C ARG A 154 -3.45 9.40 -15.23
N ALA A 155 -3.51 9.56 -16.55
CA ALA A 155 -2.50 10.29 -17.29
C ALA A 155 -2.56 11.77 -16.87
N GLY A 156 -1.42 12.36 -16.48
CA GLY A 156 -1.33 13.81 -16.24
C GLY A 156 -0.32 14.24 -15.16
N THR A 157 0.90 14.57 -15.61
CA THR A 157 1.83 15.62 -15.14
C THR A 157 2.29 15.75 -13.67
N THR A 158 3.60 15.47 -13.50
CA THR A 158 4.65 16.22 -12.77
C THR A 158 4.57 16.49 -11.25
N GLY A 159 5.58 15.95 -10.53
CA GLY A 159 6.38 16.74 -9.58
C GLY A 159 6.21 16.46 -8.07
N ALA A 160 7.23 15.82 -7.48
CA ALA A 160 7.75 15.92 -6.09
C ALA A 160 6.75 16.15 -4.92
N SER A 161 6.70 15.33 -3.87
CA SER A 161 7.72 15.26 -2.81
C SER A 161 7.30 14.27 -1.73
N ARG A 162 8.28 13.67 -1.03
CA ARG A 162 8.12 12.85 0.19
C ARG A 162 7.27 13.54 1.27
N GLY A 163 6.37 12.78 1.91
CA GLY A 163 5.98 13.02 3.30
C GLY A 163 4.50 12.82 3.64
N MET A 164 4.26 11.85 4.52
CA MET A 164 3.10 11.70 5.42
C MET A 164 1.74 11.27 4.83
N ALA A 165 1.08 10.42 5.61
CA ALA A 165 0.11 9.42 5.19
C ALA A 165 -1.30 9.69 5.75
N LEU A 166 -2.31 9.20 5.00
CA LEU A 166 -3.69 8.85 5.40
C LEU A 166 -4.55 10.09 5.76
N TYR A 167 -5.79 10.27 5.30
CA TYR A 167 -6.97 9.41 5.32
C TYR A 167 -7.85 9.75 4.10
N GLU A 168 -8.29 8.75 3.32
CA GLU A 168 -9.41 8.92 2.38
C GLU A 168 -10.45 7.85 2.70
N GLU A 169 -11.53 8.29 3.34
CA GLU A 169 -12.83 7.64 3.19
C GLU A 169 -13.51 8.30 1.99
N GLU A 170 -13.52 7.62 0.85
CA GLU A 170 -14.35 8.03 -0.28
C GLU A 170 -15.74 7.39 -0.14
N VAL A 171 -16.70 8.22 0.28
CA VAL A 171 -18.12 8.00 -0.02
C VAL A 171 -18.31 8.43 -1.48
N ASP A 172 -18.45 7.46 -2.38
CA ASP A 172 -18.74 7.68 -3.79
C ASP A 172 -20.17 8.23 -3.97
N ARG A 173 -20.26 9.50 -4.37
CA ARG A 173 -21.33 10.00 -5.22
C ARG A 173 -20.71 10.82 -6.35
N GLY A 174 -20.79 10.26 -7.54
CA GLY A 174 -20.37 10.84 -8.82
C GLY A 174 -20.44 12.37 -8.91
N GLY A 175 -19.26 12.93 -9.07
CA GLY A 175 -18.93 14.29 -9.46
C GLY A 175 -17.40 14.33 -9.45
N ASP A 176 -16.75 14.91 -10.47
CA ASP A 176 -15.33 15.24 -10.35
C ASP A 176 -15.21 16.16 -9.13
N VAL A 177 -14.81 15.62 -7.98
CA VAL A 177 -14.51 16.43 -6.80
C VAL A 177 -13.18 17.06 -7.10
N GLU A 178 -13.23 18.24 -7.71
CA GLU A 178 -12.11 19.16 -7.79
C GLU A 178 -11.56 19.30 -6.35
N GLU A 179 -10.32 18.86 -6.11
CA GLU A 179 -9.69 19.05 -4.80
C GLU A 179 -9.62 20.56 -4.51
N ARG A 180 -10.52 21.08 -3.66
CA ARG A 180 -10.60 22.52 -3.33
C ARG A 180 -9.59 23.00 -2.29
N GLY A 181 -8.53 22.23 -2.08
CA GLY A 181 -7.47 22.49 -1.11
C GLY A 181 -7.58 21.70 0.19
N LYS A 182 -6.61 21.93 1.08
CA LYS A 182 -6.40 21.16 2.31
C LYS A 182 -6.25 22.12 3.49
N ILE A 183 -6.91 21.81 4.60
CA ILE A 183 -6.81 22.58 5.86
C ILE A 183 -6.19 21.67 6.92
N LEU A 184 -5.13 22.15 7.57
CA LEU A 184 -4.54 21.51 8.74
C LEU A 184 -5.19 22.07 10.00
N VAL A 185 -5.79 21.20 10.80
CA VAL A 185 -6.46 21.53 12.06
C VAL A 185 -5.77 20.81 13.21
N SER A 186 -5.58 21.49 14.33
CA SER A 186 -5.16 20.89 15.61
C SER A 186 -6.38 20.69 16.51
N LEU A 187 -6.47 19.51 17.13
CA LEU A 187 -7.54 19.17 18.06
C LEU A 187 -6.94 18.82 19.42
N MET A 188 -7.46 19.42 20.49
CA MET A 188 -7.04 19.13 21.86
C MET A 188 -8.27 19.10 22.76
N TYR A 189 -8.54 17.95 23.39
CA TYR A 189 -9.59 17.85 24.40
C TYR A 189 -9.02 18.18 25.79
N SER A 190 -9.57 19.21 26.43
CA SER A 190 -9.20 19.60 27.79
C SER A 190 -10.28 19.13 28.76
N THR A 191 -9.92 18.15 29.59
CA THR A 191 -10.82 17.63 30.64
C THR A 191 -11.07 18.64 31.75
N GLN A 192 -10.11 19.54 32.02
CA GLN A 192 -10.25 20.61 33.01
C GLN A 192 -11.27 21.68 32.58
N GLN A 193 -11.35 21.96 31.27
CA GLN A 193 -12.29 22.93 30.71
C GLN A 193 -13.55 22.26 30.15
N GLY A 194 -13.64 20.92 30.19
CA GLY A 194 -14.75 20.14 29.64
C GLY A 194 -14.96 20.37 28.13
N GLY A 195 -13.93 20.77 27.38
CA GLY A 195 -14.08 21.34 26.05
C GLY A 195 -13.06 20.81 25.03
N LEU A 196 -13.46 20.80 23.76
CA LEU A 196 -12.59 20.53 22.62
C LEU A 196 -12.06 21.86 22.07
N ILE A 197 -10.74 22.03 22.11
CA ILE A 197 -10.03 23.15 21.50
C ILE A 197 -9.70 22.78 20.06
N VAL A 198 -10.17 23.60 19.12
CA VAL A 198 -9.94 23.43 17.68
C VAL A 198 -9.09 24.60 17.20
N GLY A 199 -7.90 24.32 16.67
CA GLY A 199 -6.99 25.32 16.12
C GLY A 199 -6.86 25.16 14.61
N ILE A 200 -7.09 26.23 13.85
CA ILE A 200 -6.81 26.24 12.41
C ILE A 200 -5.34 26.60 12.22
N VAL A 201 -4.54 25.66 11.72
CA VAL A 201 -3.07 25.81 11.66
C VAL A 201 -2.62 26.40 10.32
N ARG A 202 -3.12 25.85 9.20
CA ARG A 202 -2.79 26.34 7.85
C ARG A 202 -3.78 25.82 6.81
N CYS A 203 -3.92 26.55 5.70
CA CYS A 203 -4.64 26.10 4.51
C CYS A 203 -3.69 26.10 3.31
N VAL A 204 -3.75 25.09 2.44
CA VAL A 204 -2.91 24.96 1.24
C VAL A 204 -3.71 24.48 0.04
N HIS A 205 -3.29 24.89 -1.17
CA HIS A 205 -3.94 24.53 -2.44
C HIS A 205 -5.45 24.85 -2.51
N LEU A 206 -5.89 25.91 -1.82
CA LEU A 206 -7.28 26.33 -1.88
C LEU A 206 -7.67 26.69 -3.32
N ALA A 207 -8.84 26.21 -3.76
CA ALA A 207 -9.38 26.60 -5.05
C ALA A 207 -9.57 28.12 -5.11
N ALA A 208 -9.23 28.71 -6.26
CA ALA A 208 -9.55 30.09 -6.58
C ALA A 208 -11.05 30.21 -6.87
N MET A 209 -11.76 31.07 -6.15
CA MET A 209 -13.20 31.28 -6.28
C MET A 209 -13.53 32.60 -6.95
N ASP A 210 -12.57 33.53 -7.01
CA ASP A 210 -12.74 34.83 -7.63
C ASP A 210 -12.19 34.85 -9.06
N ALA A 211 -12.77 35.73 -9.89
CA ALA A 211 -12.36 35.91 -11.28
C ALA A 211 -10.90 36.38 -11.46
N ASN A 212 -10.26 36.84 -10.38
CA ASN A 212 -8.85 37.23 -10.36
C ASN A 212 -7.88 36.04 -10.16
N GLY A 213 -8.39 34.82 -9.99
CA GLY A 213 -7.58 33.62 -9.74
C GLY A 213 -7.12 33.44 -8.30
N TYR A 214 -7.71 34.17 -7.34
CA TYR A 214 -7.46 34.05 -5.90
C TYR A 214 -8.75 33.69 -5.13
N SER A 215 -8.62 33.54 -3.82
CA SER A 215 -9.71 33.34 -2.86
C SER A 215 -9.41 34.10 -1.58
N ASP A 216 -10.46 34.58 -0.89
CA ASP A 216 -10.38 35.20 0.44
C ASP A 216 -10.89 34.24 1.53
N PRO A 217 -10.08 33.25 1.96
CA PRO A 217 -10.56 32.18 2.82
C PRO A 217 -10.79 32.66 4.26
N PHE A 218 -11.93 32.25 4.82
CA PHE A 218 -12.18 32.27 6.26
C PHE A 218 -12.68 30.89 6.71
N VAL A 219 -12.42 30.54 7.97
CA VAL A 219 -12.88 29.27 8.56
C VAL A 219 -13.89 29.57 9.65
N LYS A 220 -15.08 28.98 9.53
CA LYS A 220 -16.13 29.01 10.56
C LYS A 220 -16.06 27.71 11.35
N LEU A 221 -15.80 27.81 12.64
CA LEU A 221 -15.76 26.70 13.61
C LEU A 221 -17.08 26.58 14.37
#